data_AF-A0A662KLS9-F1
#
_entry.id   AF-A0A662KLS9-F1
#
_cell.length_a   1.000
_cell.length_b   1.000
_cell.length_c   1.000
_cell.angle_alpha   90.00
_cell.angle_beta   90.00
_cell.angle_gamma   90.00
#
_symmetry.space_group_name_H-M   'P 1'
#
loop_
_entity.id
_entity.type
_entity.pdbx_description
1 polymer ?
#
loop_
_entity_poly.entity_id
_entity_poly.type
_entity_poly.pdbx_seq_one_letter_code
_entity_poly.pdbx_strand_id
1 'polypeptide(L)'
;MQDIIAVAKNMRAVLYLREENEEFIKFVLKYNRRRSIAVPDFMEMPEGKSFILALPPEKAREFYSGLNEKEKVIFLSMLYIAPILTTPSHLNDFKKYEIMQIYSKENLNIREGLRHLRISEYSMLDYRLSDGENIEEYISKDLKRFWRIRNGNVKVGSYCTISIPNGVGDMARGYAIVLAIKM
;
A
#
# COMPACT_ATOMS: atom_id res chain seq x y z
N MET A 1 0.24 -12.47 17.28
CA MET A 1 -0.68 -12.41 16.12
C MET A 1 -1.83 -11.42 16.35
N GLN A 2 -2.42 -11.36 17.56
CA GLN A 2 -3.42 -10.35 17.93
C GLN A 2 -2.97 -8.90 17.68
N ASP A 3 -1.70 -8.56 17.96
CA ASP A 3 -1.19 -7.20 17.77
C ASP A 3 -1.18 -6.76 16.31
N ILE A 4 -0.79 -7.65 15.38
CA ILE A 4 -0.76 -7.33 13.95
C ILE A 4 -2.17 -7.04 13.43
N ILE A 5 -3.17 -7.80 13.88
CA ILE A 5 -4.57 -7.60 13.47
C ILE A 5 -5.10 -6.27 14.01
N ALA A 6 -4.79 -5.93 15.26
CA ALA A 6 -5.19 -4.66 15.86
C ALA A 6 -4.50 -3.46 15.19
N VAL A 7 -3.23 -3.60 14.85
CA VAL A 7 -2.44 -2.60 14.12
C VAL A 7 -2.97 -2.44 12.69
N ALA A 8 -3.22 -3.54 11.97
CA ALA A 8 -3.81 -3.54 10.63
C ALA A 8 -5.14 -2.77 10.59
N LYS A 9 -6.04 -3.02 11.56
CA LYS A 9 -7.34 -2.31 11.65
C LYS A 9 -7.22 -0.80 11.78
N ASN A 10 -6.13 -0.29 12.33
CA ASN A 10 -5.88 1.13 12.54
C ASN A 10 -4.92 1.75 11.52
N MET A 11 -4.23 0.92 10.73
CA MET A 11 -3.27 1.35 9.74
C MET A 11 -3.97 1.79 8.46
N ARG A 12 -3.65 3.01 8.01
CA ARG A 12 -4.30 3.62 6.87
C ARG A 12 -3.52 3.48 5.58
N ALA A 13 -2.20 3.44 5.68
CA ALA A 13 -1.30 3.22 4.57
C ALA A 13 0.08 2.80 5.09
N VAL A 14 0.87 2.21 4.20
CA VAL A 14 2.34 2.14 4.31
C VAL A 14 2.91 3.28 3.48
N LEU A 15 3.75 4.11 4.07
CA LEU A 15 4.39 5.24 3.41
C LEU A 15 5.56 4.76 2.55
N TYR A 16 5.69 5.32 1.35
CA TYR A 16 6.90 5.19 0.55
C TYR A 16 7.30 6.54 -0.06
N LEU A 17 8.49 7.00 0.30
CA LEU A 17 9.17 8.16 -0.27
C LEU A 17 10.66 7.81 -0.37
N ARG A 18 11.33 8.11 -1.50
CA ARG A 18 12.79 7.96 -1.59
C ARG A 18 13.52 9.05 -0.82
N GLU A 19 12.93 10.23 -0.78
CA GLU A 19 13.46 11.43 -0.15
C GLU A 19 12.40 12.05 0.74
N GLU A 20 12.81 12.69 1.82
CA GLU A 20 11.89 13.40 2.69
C GLU A 20 11.14 14.48 1.92
N ASN A 21 9.82 14.48 2.04
CA ASN A 21 8.97 15.50 1.45
C ASN A 21 8.08 16.07 2.55
N GLU A 22 8.56 17.14 3.19
CA GLU A 22 7.88 17.75 4.33
C GLU A 22 6.43 18.14 4.03
N GLU A 23 6.18 18.69 2.83
CA GLU A 23 4.83 19.11 2.44
C GLU A 23 3.90 17.90 2.37
N PHE A 24 4.39 16.78 1.81
CA PHE A 24 3.66 15.52 1.75
C PHE A 24 3.45 14.89 3.13
N ILE A 25 4.46 14.97 4.00
CA ILE A 25 4.36 14.49 5.38
C ILE A 25 3.32 15.31 6.15
N LYS A 26 3.38 16.64 6.09
CA LYS A 26 2.38 17.55 6.69
C LYS A 26 0.98 17.26 6.15
N PHE A 27 0.86 16.99 4.85
CA PHE A 27 -0.38 16.55 4.22
C PHE A 27 -0.88 15.22 4.81
N VAL A 28 -0.05 14.19 4.86
CA VAL A 28 -0.39 12.87 5.40
C VAL A 28 -0.86 12.99 6.85
N LEU A 29 -0.17 13.76 7.69
CA LEU A 29 -0.56 14.00 9.08
C LEU A 29 -1.93 14.69 9.20
N LYS A 30 -2.19 15.70 8.37
CA LYS A 30 -3.43 16.49 8.41
C LYS A 30 -4.67 15.60 8.23
N TYR A 31 -4.59 14.59 7.37
CA TYR A 31 -5.73 13.75 7.00
C TYR A 31 -5.78 12.39 7.71
N ASN A 32 -4.75 12.02 8.49
CA ASN A 32 -4.67 10.74 9.20
C ASN A 32 -4.57 10.90 10.73
N ARG A 33 -5.13 11.98 11.30
CA ARG A 33 -5.00 12.34 12.74
C ARG A 33 -5.34 11.24 13.76
N ARG A 34 -6.18 10.26 13.38
CA ARG A 34 -6.66 9.17 14.27
C ARG A 34 -6.30 7.78 13.74
N ARG A 35 -5.47 7.71 12.71
CA ARG A 35 -5.11 6.46 12.04
C ARG A 35 -3.60 6.40 11.90
N SER A 36 -3.06 5.20 11.99
CA SER A 36 -1.64 4.99 11.88
C SER A 36 -1.19 5.00 10.42
N ILE A 37 -0.02 5.53 10.16
CA ILE A 37 0.69 5.42 8.89
C ILE A 37 1.96 4.64 9.17
N ALA A 38 2.09 3.48 8.55
CA ALA A 38 3.26 2.64 8.68
C ALA A 38 4.44 3.30 7.96
N VAL A 39 5.57 3.37 8.65
CA VAL A 39 6.85 3.80 8.11
C VAL A 39 7.76 2.57 8.10
N PRO A 40 8.28 2.16 6.93
CA PRO A 40 9.25 1.07 6.83
C PRO A 40 10.56 1.38 7.55
N ASP A 41 11.28 0.34 7.95
CA ASP A 41 12.54 0.41 8.71
C ASP A 41 13.72 1.08 7.99
N PHE A 42 13.66 1.22 6.67
CA PHE A 42 14.69 1.88 5.87
C PHE A 42 14.45 3.39 5.69
N MET A 43 13.27 3.89 6.06
CA MET A 43 12.96 5.32 6.00
C MET A 43 13.22 5.96 7.35
N GLU A 44 13.73 7.18 7.34
CA GLU A 44 13.73 8.01 8.54
C GLU A 44 12.29 8.25 9.00
N MET A 45 12.06 8.12 10.31
CA MET A 45 10.74 8.28 10.90
C MET A 45 10.33 9.76 10.84
N PRO A 46 9.29 10.14 10.08
CA PRO A 46 8.85 11.52 10.06
C PRO A 46 8.26 11.91 11.42
N GLU A 47 8.39 13.19 11.77
CA GLU A 47 7.78 13.69 12.99
C GLU A 47 6.25 13.59 12.93
N GLY A 48 5.62 13.06 13.99
CA GLY A 48 4.18 13.14 14.20
C GLY A 48 3.52 11.88 14.73
N LYS A 49 2.45 12.07 15.51
CA LYS A 49 1.78 11.00 16.28
C LYS A 49 1.11 9.91 15.44
N SER A 50 0.86 10.16 14.16
CA SER A 50 0.24 9.17 13.26
C SER A 50 1.25 8.18 12.71
N PHE A 51 2.54 8.50 12.67
CA PHE A 51 3.55 7.61 12.11
C PHE A 51 3.93 6.52 13.12
N ILE A 52 3.99 5.28 12.65
CA ILE A 52 4.42 4.14 13.44
C ILE A 52 5.43 3.34 12.64
N LEU A 53 6.44 2.80 13.32
CA LEU A 53 7.39 1.89 12.69
C LEU A 53 6.68 0.56 12.37
N ALA A 54 6.77 0.11 11.12
CA ALA A 54 6.20 -1.15 10.68
C ALA A 54 7.30 -2.20 10.54
N LEU A 55 7.16 -3.31 11.25
CA LEU A 55 8.11 -4.41 11.26
C LEU A 55 7.39 -5.75 11.09
N PRO A 56 7.98 -6.70 10.34
CA PRO A 56 7.42 -8.04 10.23
C PRO A 56 7.42 -8.75 11.60
N PRO A 57 6.51 -9.72 11.83
CA PRO A 57 6.66 -10.66 12.94
C PRO A 57 7.96 -11.46 12.82
N GLU A 58 8.45 -11.99 13.93
CA GLU A 58 9.72 -12.76 13.99
C GLU A 58 9.81 -13.84 12.90
N LYS A 59 8.72 -14.59 12.69
CA LYS A 59 8.63 -15.66 11.70
C LYS A 59 8.85 -15.22 10.24
N ALA A 60 8.71 -13.93 9.95
CA ALA A 60 8.92 -13.36 8.63
C ALA A 60 10.15 -12.44 8.55
N ARG A 61 10.91 -12.29 9.65
CA ARG A 61 12.01 -11.33 9.73
C ARG A 61 13.17 -11.69 8.81
N GLU A 62 13.54 -12.96 8.74
CA GLU A 62 14.59 -13.45 7.83
C GLU A 62 14.23 -13.14 6.37
N PHE A 63 13.04 -13.54 5.93
CA PHE A 63 12.56 -13.23 4.57
C PHE A 63 12.55 -11.73 4.30
N TYR A 64 11.97 -10.94 5.21
CA TYR A 64 11.91 -9.49 5.09
C TYR A 64 13.29 -8.83 5.01
N SER A 65 14.30 -9.34 5.73
CA SER A 65 15.66 -8.79 5.68
C SER A 65 16.34 -9.00 4.32
N GLY A 66 15.95 -10.03 3.56
CA GLY A 66 16.44 -10.28 2.21
C GLY A 66 15.77 -9.45 1.11
N LEU A 67 14.71 -8.71 1.43
CA LEU A 67 13.97 -7.88 0.49
C LEU A 67 14.64 -6.52 0.27
N ASN A 68 14.61 -6.02 -0.97
CA ASN A 68 14.92 -4.61 -1.22
C ASN A 68 13.81 -3.69 -0.68
N GLU A 69 14.08 -2.39 -0.59
CA GLU A 69 13.14 -1.38 -0.05
C GLU A 69 11.72 -1.47 -0.63
N LYS A 70 11.58 -1.69 -1.95
CA LYS A 70 10.29 -1.68 -2.64
C LYS A 70 9.52 -2.97 -2.32
N GLU A 71 10.23 -4.10 -2.31
CA GLU A 71 9.69 -5.38 -1.85
C GLU A 71 9.28 -5.32 -0.37
N LYS A 72 10.08 -4.70 0.49
CA LYS A 72 9.74 -4.50 1.91
C LYS A 72 8.42 -3.76 2.06
N VAL A 73 8.21 -2.68 1.31
CA VAL A 73 6.96 -1.91 1.33
C VAL A 73 5.77 -2.74 0.83
N ILE A 74 5.94 -3.49 -0.27
CA ILE A 74 4.89 -4.40 -0.80
C ILE A 74 4.57 -5.47 0.25
N PHE A 75 5.58 -6.05 0.87
CA PHE A 75 5.42 -7.06 1.90
C PHE A 75 4.64 -6.53 3.12
N LEU A 76 5.03 -5.37 3.65
CA LEU A 76 4.33 -4.73 4.77
C LEU A 76 2.90 -4.38 4.39
N SER A 77 2.67 -3.89 3.17
CA SER A 77 1.33 -3.58 2.67
C SER A 77 0.43 -4.81 2.67
N MET A 78 0.94 -5.95 2.16
CA MET A 78 0.23 -7.23 2.18
C MET A 78 0.01 -7.77 3.60
N LEU A 79 1.01 -7.65 4.47
CA LEU A 79 0.97 -8.13 5.85
C LEU A 79 -0.06 -7.38 6.69
N TYR A 80 -0.12 -6.06 6.55
CA TYR A 80 -0.99 -5.18 7.34
C TYR A 80 -2.29 -4.80 6.65
N ILE A 81 -2.53 -5.28 5.41
CA ILE A 81 -3.73 -4.97 4.62
C ILE A 81 -3.92 -3.45 4.51
N ALA A 82 -2.82 -2.74 4.22
CA ALA A 82 -2.78 -1.29 4.14
C ALA A 82 -2.19 -0.88 2.79
N PRO A 83 -2.85 -0.01 2.00
CA PRO A 83 -2.34 0.42 0.71
C PRO A 83 -1.03 1.19 0.86
N ILE A 84 -0.23 1.23 -0.21
CA ILE A 84 1.00 2.01 -0.26
C ILE A 84 0.64 3.44 -0.70
N LEU A 85 1.07 4.42 0.08
CA LEU A 85 0.88 5.84 -0.20
C LEU A 85 2.21 6.47 -0.62
N THR A 86 2.21 7.13 -1.77
CA THR A 86 3.40 7.78 -2.32
C THR A 86 3.05 9.01 -3.16
N THR A 87 4.04 9.65 -3.78
CA THR A 87 3.86 10.76 -4.73
C THR A 87 3.95 10.26 -6.18
N PRO A 88 3.43 11.01 -7.17
CA PRO A 88 3.48 10.60 -8.58
C PRO A 88 4.89 10.30 -9.12
N SER A 89 5.93 10.98 -8.62
CA SER A 89 7.32 10.76 -9.05
C SER A 89 7.87 9.38 -8.68
N HIS A 90 7.33 8.76 -7.63
CA HIS A 90 7.78 7.47 -7.10
C HIS A 90 6.99 6.28 -7.65
N LEU A 91 5.90 6.52 -8.39
CA LEU A 91 5.02 5.44 -8.84
C LEU A 91 5.73 4.46 -9.79
N ASN A 92 6.69 4.95 -10.58
CA ASN A 92 7.46 4.11 -11.50
C ASN A 92 8.42 3.14 -10.80
N ASP A 93 8.71 3.34 -9.51
CA ASP A 93 9.61 2.47 -8.74
C ASP A 93 9.01 1.06 -8.55
N PHE A 94 7.68 0.96 -8.66
CA PHE A 94 6.94 -0.29 -8.51
C PHE A 94 6.76 -1.06 -9.82
N LYS A 95 7.19 -0.51 -10.97
CA LYS A 95 6.89 -1.05 -12.31
C LYS A 95 7.22 -2.53 -12.48
N LYS A 96 8.31 -3.01 -11.87
CA LYS A 96 8.73 -4.41 -11.97
C LYS A 96 7.86 -5.41 -11.21
N TYR A 97 6.98 -4.93 -10.34
CA TYR A 97 6.12 -5.75 -9.48
C TYR A 97 4.65 -5.70 -9.91
N GLU A 98 4.35 -5.00 -11.01
CA GLU A 98 2.98 -4.69 -11.40
C GLU A 98 2.28 -5.89 -11.99
N ILE A 99 1.13 -6.21 -11.39
CA ILE A 99 0.13 -7.09 -12.00
C ILE A 99 -0.72 -6.26 -12.95
N MET A 100 -1.13 -5.07 -12.51
CA MET A 100 -2.05 -4.21 -13.25
C MET A 100 -1.91 -2.74 -12.83
N GLN A 101 -2.18 -1.84 -13.77
CA GLN A 101 -2.04 -0.40 -13.56
C GLN A 101 -3.40 0.29 -13.36
N ILE A 102 -3.39 1.37 -12.59
CA ILE A 102 -4.58 2.17 -12.25
C ILE A 102 -4.42 3.54 -12.92
N TYR A 103 -5.34 3.87 -13.84
CA TYR A 103 -5.23 5.03 -14.73
C TYR A 103 -6.38 6.03 -14.61
N SER A 104 -6.06 7.29 -14.34
CA SER A 104 -7.00 8.40 -14.23
C SER A 104 -6.79 9.42 -15.35
N LYS A 105 -7.79 10.27 -15.59
CA LYS A 105 -7.68 11.39 -16.54
C LYS A 105 -6.65 12.42 -16.09
N GLU A 106 -6.52 12.59 -14.78
CA GLU A 106 -5.61 13.52 -14.14
C GLU A 106 -5.01 12.88 -12.87
N ASN A 107 -3.95 13.48 -12.34
CA ASN A 107 -3.40 13.07 -11.05
C ASN A 107 -4.47 13.15 -9.95
N LEU A 108 -4.46 12.19 -9.02
CA LEU A 108 -5.39 12.22 -7.90
C LEU A 108 -5.09 13.43 -7.01
N ASN A 109 -6.05 14.34 -6.91
CA ASN A 109 -6.04 15.35 -5.85
C ASN A 109 -6.26 14.68 -4.48
N ILE A 110 -6.06 15.45 -3.42
CA ILE A 110 -6.20 15.04 -2.02
C ILE A 110 -7.51 14.26 -1.76
N ARG A 111 -8.66 14.84 -2.13
CA ARG A 111 -9.97 14.26 -1.82
C ARG A 111 -10.13 12.90 -2.46
N GLU A 112 -9.65 12.76 -3.69
CA GLU A 112 -9.74 11.53 -4.45
C GLU A 112 -8.75 10.48 -3.99
N GLY A 113 -7.51 10.88 -3.72
CA GLY A 113 -6.51 10.00 -3.15
C GLY A 113 -6.96 9.39 -1.83
N LEU A 114 -7.49 10.19 -0.90
CA LEU A 114 -8.01 9.69 0.38
C LEU A 114 -9.17 8.72 0.21
N ARG A 115 -10.06 8.98 -0.75
CA ARG A 115 -11.15 8.06 -1.11
C ARG A 115 -10.60 6.74 -1.64
N HIS A 116 -9.64 6.79 -2.57
CA HIS A 116 -9.09 5.60 -3.21
C HIS A 116 -8.20 4.78 -2.28
N LEU A 117 -7.54 5.40 -1.29
CA LEU A 117 -6.89 4.64 -0.21
C LEU A 117 -7.90 3.77 0.55
N ARG A 118 -9.11 4.28 0.82
CA ARG A 118 -10.17 3.49 1.48
C ARG A 118 -10.65 2.33 0.61
N ILE A 119 -10.84 2.58 -0.67
CA ILE A 119 -11.28 1.55 -1.62
C ILE A 119 -10.21 0.45 -1.70
N SER A 120 -8.94 0.85 -1.74
CA SER A 120 -7.81 -0.07 -1.80
C SER A 120 -7.70 -0.98 -0.58
N GLU A 121 -7.87 -0.42 0.62
CA GLU A 121 -7.94 -1.17 1.87
C GLU A 121 -9.04 -2.25 1.81
N TYR A 122 -10.24 -1.90 1.33
CA TYR A 122 -11.33 -2.86 1.16
C TYR A 122 -11.04 -3.91 0.09
N SER A 123 -10.48 -3.52 -1.05
CA SER A 123 -10.11 -4.45 -2.12
C SER A 123 -9.09 -5.50 -1.62
N MET A 124 -8.07 -5.06 -0.89
CA MET A 124 -7.05 -5.93 -0.31
C MET A 124 -7.64 -6.86 0.76
N LEU A 125 -8.52 -6.34 1.63
CA LEU A 125 -9.18 -7.14 2.66
C LEU A 125 -10.11 -8.21 2.06
N ASP A 126 -10.92 -7.84 1.08
CA ASP A 126 -11.85 -8.75 0.43
C ASP A 126 -11.10 -9.89 -0.29
N TYR A 127 -10.00 -9.57 -0.97
CA TYR A 127 -9.15 -10.61 -1.58
C TYR A 127 -8.55 -11.53 -0.51
N ARG A 128 -8.07 -10.96 0.61
CA ARG A 128 -7.48 -11.72 1.72
C ARG A 128 -8.47 -12.74 2.31
N LEU A 129 -9.75 -12.42 2.28
CA LEU A 129 -10.85 -13.26 2.76
C LEU A 129 -11.45 -14.16 1.67
N SER A 130 -11.01 -14.04 0.41
CA SER A 130 -11.50 -14.85 -0.71
C SER A 130 -10.89 -16.25 -0.73
N ASP A 131 -11.65 -17.22 -1.25
CA ASP A 131 -11.26 -18.64 -1.32
C ASP A 131 -10.32 -18.94 -2.50
N GLY A 132 -9.16 -18.30 -2.50
CA GLY A 132 -8.07 -18.60 -3.44
C GLY A 132 -8.38 -18.35 -4.90
N GLU A 133 -9.18 -17.32 -5.18
CA GLU A 133 -9.35 -16.80 -6.53
C GLU A 133 -7.98 -16.47 -7.17
N ASN A 134 -7.90 -16.67 -8.49
CA ASN A 134 -6.75 -16.20 -9.24
C ASN A 134 -6.64 -14.68 -9.11
N ILE A 135 -5.45 -14.19 -8.71
CA ILE A 135 -5.23 -12.79 -8.37
C ILE A 135 -5.50 -11.83 -9.55
N GLU A 136 -5.13 -12.21 -10.77
CA GLU A 136 -5.31 -11.38 -11.96
C GLU A 136 -6.78 -11.29 -12.35
N GLU A 137 -7.50 -12.40 -12.25
CA GLU A 137 -8.94 -12.45 -12.50
C GLU A 137 -9.71 -11.63 -11.45
N TYR A 138 -9.35 -11.77 -10.18
CA TYR A 138 -9.93 -10.98 -9.10
C TYR A 138 -9.71 -9.48 -9.34
N ILE A 139 -8.46 -9.06 -9.60
CA ILE A 139 -8.12 -7.65 -9.85
C ILE A 139 -8.89 -7.11 -11.06
N SER A 140 -9.02 -7.89 -12.13
CA SER A 140 -9.78 -7.48 -13.33
C SER A 140 -11.25 -7.16 -13.01
N LYS A 141 -11.87 -7.90 -12.08
CA LYS A 141 -13.23 -7.62 -11.58
C LYS A 141 -13.24 -6.42 -10.62
N ASP A 142 -12.25 -6.34 -9.74
CA ASP A 142 -12.12 -5.33 -8.69
C ASP A 142 -11.87 -3.92 -9.23
N LEU A 143 -11.22 -3.80 -10.39
CA LEU A 143 -11.02 -2.52 -11.09
C LEU A 143 -12.32 -1.69 -11.19
N LYS A 144 -13.49 -2.33 -11.29
CA LYS A 144 -14.78 -1.66 -11.33
C LYS A 144 -15.06 -0.83 -10.07
N ARG A 145 -14.49 -1.17 -8.92
CA ARG A 145 -14.59 -0.38 -7.66
C ARG A 145 -13.90 0.97 -7.79
N PHE A 146 -12.89 1.05 -8.65
CA PHE A 146 -12.17 2.28 -8.96
C PHE A 146 -12.87 3.05 -10.10
N TRP A 147 -14.21 3.04 -10.19
CA TRP A 147 -15.00 3.60 -11.30
C TRP A 147 -14.81 5.09 -11.62
N ARG A 148 -14.21 5.89 -10.73
CA ARG A 148 -13.81 7.29 -11.01
C ARG A 148 -12.43 7.39 -11.68
N ILE A 149 -11.67 6.31 -11.59
CA ILE A 149 -10.44 6.05 -12.31
C ILE A 149 -10.82 5.27 -13.57
N ARG A 150 -11.35 5.99 -14.57
CA ARG A 150 -11.76 5.42 -15.87
C ARG A 150 -11.14 6.21 -17.02
N ASN A 151 -10.61 5.50 -18.01
CA ASN A 151 -10.17 6.01 -19.31
C ASN A 151 -9.36 7.30 -19.19
N GLY A 152 -8.15 7.18 -18.67
CA GLY A 152 -7.20 8.27 -18.68
C GLY A 152 -5.79 7.78 -18.96
N ASN A 153 -4.91 8.74 -19.21
CA ASN A 153 -3.54 8.49 -19.64
C ASN A 153 -2.53 8.72 -18.49
N VAL A 154 -3.02 9.14 -17.32
CA VAL A 154 -2.19 9.41 -16.15
C VAL A 154 -2.24 8.20 -15.23
N LYS A 155 -1.09 7.55 -15.05
CA LYS A 155 -0.95 6.46 -14.10
C LYS A 155 -0.96 7.02 -12.68
N VAL A 156 -1.91 6.57 -11.85
CA VAL A 156 -2.11 7.07 -10.47
C VAL A 156 -1.99 5.98 -9.43
N GLY A 157 -1.86 4.72 -9.84
CA GLY A 157 -1.65 3.60 -8.93
C GLY A 157 -1.26 2.34 -9.67
N SER A 158 -0.99 1.30 -8.88
CA SER A 158 -0.62 -0.02 -9.38
C SER A 158 -1.03 -1.11 -8.38
N TYR A 159 -1.55 -2.21 -8.90
CA TYR A 159 -1.61 -3.48 -8.18
C TYR A 159 -0.24 -4.15 -8.29
N CYS A 160 0.39 -4.44 -7.16
CA CYS A 160 1.73 -5.01 -7.10
C CYS A 160 1.74 -6.30 -6.29
N THR A 161 2.62 -7.23 -6.63
CA THR A 161 2.87 -8.42 -5.80
C THR A 161 4.34 -8.81 -5.84
N ILE A 162 4.74 -9.64 -4.88
CA ILE A 162 6.07 -10.26 -4.81
C ILE A 162 5.90 -11.74 -4.47
N SER A 163 6.90 -12.55 -4.78
CA SER A 163 6.91 -13.96 -4.40
C SER A 163 7.06 -14.11 -2.89
N ILE A 164 6.08 -14.72 -2.24
CA ILE A 164 6.10 -14.99 -0.80
C ILE A 164 6.28 -16.50 -0.57
N PRO A 165 7.28 -16.94 0.21
CA PRO A 165 7.47 -18.35 0.49
C PRO A 165 6.30 -18.92 1.30
N ASN A 166 5.98 -20.21 1.10
CA ASN A 166 4.84 -20.88 1.75
C ASN A 166 4.82 -20.71 3.28
N GLY A 167 5.99 -20.73 3.94
CA GLY A 167 6.10 -20.55 5.40
C GLY A 167 5.66 -19.16 5.91
N VAL A 168 5.56 -18.16 5.02
CA VAL A 168 5.11 -16.78 5.30
C VAL A 168 3.80 -16.45 4.58
N GLY A 169 3.39 -17.28 3.61
CA GLY A 169 2.21 -17.07 2.75
C GLY A 169 0.91 -16.91 3.54
N ASP A 170 0.79 -17.60 4.68
CA ASP A 170 -0.37 -17.47 5.56
C ASP A 170 -0.46 -16.11 6.26
N MET A 171 0.61 -15.31 6.30
CA MET A 171 0.65 -13.99 6.94
C MET A 171 0.46 -12.86 5.93
N ALA A 172 1.16 -12.92 4.80
CA ALA A 172 1.15 -11.90 3.76
C ALA A 172 0.73 -12.55 2.42
N ARG A 173 -0.59 -12.75 2.25
CA ARG A 173 -1.17 -13.30 1.02
C ARG A 173 -1.82 -12.19 0.19
N GLY A 174 -1.50 -12.15 -1.09
CA GLY A 174 -2.21 -11.34 -2.10
C GLY A 174 -1.36 -10.28 -2.77
N TYR A 175 -1.90 -9.08 -2.86
CA TYR A 175 -1.29 -7.95 -3.56
C TYR A 175 -1.31 -6.71 -2.68
N ALA A 176 -0.45 -5.77 -3.00
CA ALA A 176 -0.47 -4.40 -2.52
C ALA A 176 -1.09 -3.49 -3.58
N ILE A 177 -1.82 -2.46 -3.15
CA ILE A 177 -2.23 -1.37 -4.04
C ILE A 177 -1.39 -0.14 -3.70
N VAL A 178 -0.65 0.35 -4.67
CA VAL A 178 0.07 1.62 -4.61
C VAL A 178 -0.83 2.73 -5.15
N LEU A 179 -0.93 3.84 -4.43
CA LEU A 179 -1.59 5.06 -4.90
C LEU A 179 -0.68 6.28 -4.76
N ALA A 180 -0.59 7.04 -5.85
CA ALA A 180 0.09 8.31 -5.90
C ALA A 180 -0.91 9.47 -5.73
N ILE A 181 -0.63 10.38 -4.80
CA ILE A 181 -1.45 11.58 -4.56
C ILE A 181 -0.63 12.82 -4.90
N LYS A 182 -1.21 13.71 -5.70
CA LYS A 182 -0.67 15.04 -5.97
C LYS A 182 -1.20 16.02 -4.90
N MET A 183 -0.28 16.79 -4.32
CA MET A 183 -0.59 17.90 -3.42
C MET A 183 -1.08 19.11 -4.19
#